data_AF-A0A540MPE4-F1
#
_entry.id   AF-A0A540MPE4-F1
#
_cell.length_a   1.000
_cell.length_b   1.000
_cell.length_c   1.000
_cell.angle_alpha   90.00
_cell.angle_beta   90.00
_cell.angle_gamma   90.00
#
_symmetry.space_group_name_H-M   'P 1'
#
loop_
_entity.id
_entity.type
_entity.pdbx_description
1 polymer ?
#
loop_
_entity_poly.entity_id
_entity_poly.type
_entity_poly.pdbx_seq_one_letter_code
_entity_poly.pdbx_strand_id
1 'polypeptide(L)'
;MEKTQDFALAKMKKSVQKLGSSTEKFGDPTLMRFLIVRSMDPDKAEKMFVQWHKWRASFAPSGFVSDVEVKDQFADRKIFLQGLSKLGSSSNSG
;
A
#
# COMPACT_ATOMS: atom_id res chain seq x y z
N MET A 1 1.39 9.31 -20.99
CA MET A 1 1.81 9.07 -19.60
C MET A 1 1.39 7.70 -19.09
N GLU A 2 0.18 7.21 -19.39
CA GLU A 2 -0.30 5.88 -18.94
C GLU A 2 0.62 4.72 -19.34
N LYS A 3 1.09 4.66 -20.59
CA LYS A 3 2.01 3.60 -21.05
C LYS A 3 3.28 3.47 -20.21
N THR A 4 3.81 4.57 -19.69
CA THR A 4 5.01 4.57 -18.83
C THR A 4 4.70 4.02 -17.44
N GLN A 5 3.50 4.32 -16.93
CA GLN A 5 3.04 3.81 -15.63
C GLN A 5 2.78 2.31 -15.70
N ASP A 6 2.09 1.84 -16.73
CA ASP A 6 1.84 0.40 -16.94
C ASP A 6 3.14 -0.39 -17.07
N PHE A 7 4.12 0.16 -17.79
CA PHE A 7 5.44 -0.44 -17.92
C PHE A 7 6.17 -0.51 -16.57
N ALA A 8 6.18 0.58 -15.79
CA ALA A 8 6.79 0.62 -14.47
C ALA A 8 6.13 -0.39 -13.51
N LEU A 9 4.80 -0.52 -13.58
CA LEU A 9 4.01 -1.46 -12.80
C LEU A 9 4.31 -2.91 -13.18
N ALA A 10 4.35 -3.23 -14.47
CA ALA A 10 4.70 -4.55 -14.96
C ALA A 10 6.13 -4.93 -14.56
N LYS A 11 7.09 -3.99 -14.67
CA LYS A 11 8.48 -4.19 -14.24
C LYS A 11 8.54 -4.48 -12.74
N MET A 12 7.88 -3.66 -11.91
CA MET A 12 7.83 -3.85 -10.46
C MET A 12 7.24 -5.22 -10.09
N LYS A 13 6.08 -5.61 -10.66
CA LYS A 13 5.44 -6.91 -10.42
C LYS A 13 6.40 -8.07 -10.71
N LYS A 14 7.09 -8.03 -11.84
CA LYS A 14 8.07 -9.05 -12.25
C LYS A 14 9.27 -9.11 -11.32
N SER A 15 9.80 -7.97 -10.89
CA SER A 15 10.94 -7.95 -9.96
C SER A 15 10.56 -8.45 -8.57
N VAL A 16 9.39 -8.07 -8.05
CA VAL A 16 8.90 -8.56 -6.75
C VAL A 16 8.79 -10.08 -6.75
N GLN A 17 8.29 -10.68 -7.83
CA GLN A 17 8.26 -12.14 -8.01
C GLN A 17 9.67 -12.76 -7.98
N LYS A 18 10.65 -12.15 -8.67
CA LYS A 18 12.05 -12.61 -8.63
C LYS A 18 12.67 -12.54 -7.24
N LEU A 19 12.22 -11.61 -6.40
CA LEU A 19 12.66 -11.45 -5.01
C LEU A 19 11.91 -12.39 -4.04
N GLY A 20 11.08 -13.31 -4.55
CA GLY A 20 10.37 -14.32 -3.76
C GLY A 20 9.16 -13.78 -3.00
N SER A 21 8.62 -12.62 -3.38
CA SER A 21 7.36 -12.09 -2.84
C SER A 21 6.27 -12.08 -3.93
N SER A 22 5.00 -12.07 -3.51
CA SER A 22 3.86 -12.02 -4.44
C SER A 22 3.13 -10.68 -4.33
N THR A 23 2.65 -10.17 -5.47
CA THR A 23 1.77 -9.01 -5.52
C THR A 23 0.30 -9.38 -5.71
N GLU A 24 -0.06 -10.67 -5.81
CA GLU A 24 -1.42 -11.11 -6.16
C GLU A 24 -2.51 -10.61 -5.20
N LYS A 25 -2.16 -10.48 -3.91
CA LYS A 25 -3.07 -9.97 -2.88
C LYS A 25 -3.23 -8.45 -2.91
N PHE A 26 -2.50 -7.75 -3.79
CA PHE A 26 -2.46 -6.29 -3.84
C PHE A 26 -2.76 -5.81 -5.25
N GLY A 27 -3.89 -5.10 -5.38
CA GLY A 27 -4.26 -4.49 -6.66
C GLY A 27 -3.29 -3.40 -7.11
N ASP A 28 -3.39 -3.06 -8.39
CA ASP A 28 -2.57 -2.06 -9.07
C ASP A 28 -2.54 -0.69 -8.35
N PRO A 29 -3.64 -0.17 -7.77
CA PRO A 29 -3.60 1.07 -6.98
C PRO A 29 -2.65 1.00 -5.78
N THR A 30 -2.53 -0.17 -5.13
CA THR A 30 -1.62 -0.35 -3.99
C THR A 30 -0.17 -0.32 -4.44
N LEU A 31 0.14 -1.04 -5.51
CA LEU A 31 1.49 -1.08 -6.08
C LEU A 31 1.90 0.30 -6.64
N MET A 32 0.96 1.03 -7.24
CA MET A 32 1.20 2.39 -7.72
C MET A 32 1.60 3.37 -6.62
N ARG A 33 1.10 3.20 -5.38
CA ARG A 33 1.53 4.06 -4.25
C ARG A 33 3.03 3.93 -3.98
N PHE A 34 3.59 2.72 -4.07
CA PHE A 34 5.03 2.50 -3.92
C PHE A 34 5.82 3.15 -5.06
N LEU A 35 5.34 3.03 -6.30
CA LEU A 35 5.95 3.69 -7.45
C LEU A 35 5.94 5.21 -7.30
N ILE A 36 4.80 5.81 -6.97
CA ILE A 36 4.67 7.28 -6.80
C ILE A 36 5.64 7.79 -5.73
N VAL A 37 5.69 7.13 -4.56
CA VAL A 37 6.60 7.51 -3.45
C VAL A 37 8.08 7.32 -3.84
N ARG A 38 8.37 6.44 -4.79
CA ARG A 38 9.72 6.22 -5.32
C ARG A 38 9.94 6.89 -6.67
N SER A 39 9.20 7.94 -6.99
CA SER A 39 9.38 8.74 -8.22
C SER A 39 9.29 7.91 -9.51
N MET A 40 8.35 6.96 -9.53
CA MET A 40 8.13 5.99 -10.60
C MET A 40 9.33 5.07 -10.91
N ASP A 41 10.24 4.87 -9.95
CA ASP A 41 11.41 3.97 -10.06
C ASP A 41 11.03 2.54 -9.59
N PRO A 42 10.91 1.56 -10.52
CA PRO A 42 10.49 0.21 -10.16
C PRO A 42 11.50 -0.53 -9.26
N ASP A 43 12.78 -0.23 -9.42
CA ASP A 43 13.88 -0.92 -8.71
C ASP A 43 13.97 -0.44 -7.24
N LYS A 44 13.53 0.79 -6.96
CA LYS A 44 13.33 1.28 -5.59
C LYS A 44 11.99 0.85 -5.01
N ALA A 45 10.93 0.87 -5.82
CA ALA A 45 9.59 0.49 -5.38
C ALA A 45 9.51 -0.98 -4.98
N GLU A 46 10.14 -1.90 -5.73
CA GLU A 46 10.18 -3.33 -5.42
C GLU A 46 10.80 -3.60 -4.04
N LYS A 47 11.91 -2.93 -3.71
CA LYS A 47 12.64 -3.14 -2.44
C LYS A 47 11.80 -2.69 -1.26
N MET A 48 11.18 -1.52 -1.39
CA MET A 48 10.26 -0.98 -0.39
C MET A 48 9.03 -1.88 -0.21
N PHE A 49 8.45 -2.38 -1.31
CA PHE A 49 7.31 -3.29 -1.25
C PHE A 49 7.68 -4.60 -0.56
N VAL A 50 8.81 -5.22 -0.91
CA VAL A 50 9.26 -6.48 -0.29
C VAL A 50 9.54 -6.29 1.20
N GLN A 51 10.17 -5.20 1.60
CA GLN A 51 10.39 -4.88 3.01
C GLN A 51 9.07 -4.71 3.76
N TRP A 52 8.13 -3.94 3.20
CA TRP A 52 6.81 -3.76 3.77
C TRP A 52 6.01 -5.07 3.85
N HIS A 53 6.08 -5.90 2.81
CA HIS A 53 5.40 -7.19 2.75
C HIS A 53 5.91 -8.15 3.82
N LYS A 54 7.24 -8.22 4.00
CA LYS A 54 7.87 -8.99 5.08
C LYS A 54 7.47 -8.47 6.46
N TRP A 55 7.51 -7.15 6.67
CA TRP A 55 7.06 -6.53 7.92
C TRP A 55 5.59 -6.84 8.23
N ARG A 56 4.70 -6.78 7.24
CA ARG A 56 3.30 -7.17 7.42
C ARG A 56 3.15 -8.64 7.79
N ALA A 57 3.91 -9.53 7.16
CA ALA A 57 3.88 -10.96 7.48
C ALA A 57 4.37 -11.26 8.91
N SER A 58 5.38 -10.52 9.41
CA SER A 58 5.86 -10.67 10.79
C SER A 58 4.95 -10.01 11.83
N PHE A 59 4.35 -8.86 11.51
CA PHE A 59 3.55 -8.06 12.44
C PHE A 59 2.09 -8.49 12.52
N ALA A 60 1.55 -8.99 11.40
CA ALA A 60 0.16 -9.45 11.30
C ALA A 60 0.11 -10.77 10.50
N PRO A 61 0.58 -11.88 11.08
CA PRO A 61 0.67 -13.17 10.38
C PRO A 61 -0.69 -13.71 9.92
N SER A 62 -1.78 -13.37 10.61
CA SER A 62 -3.16 -13.68 10.24
C SER A 62 -3.76 -12.74 9.16
N GLY A 63 -3.01 -11.73 8.72
CA GLY A 63 -3.44 -10.74 7.73
C GLY A 63 -4.22 -9.54 8.31
N PHE A 64 -4.72 -9.67 9.53
CA PHE A 64 -5.37 -8.62 10.30
C PHE A 64 -4.74 -8.56 11.69
N VAL A 65 -4.62 -7.34 12.24
CA VAL A 65 -4.38 -7.19 13.68
C VAL A 65 -5.76 -7.22 14.31
N SER A 66 -5.95 -8.02 15.36
CA SER A 66 -7.24 -8.06 16.06
C SER A 66 -7.53 -6.70 16.68
N ASP A 67 -8.75 -6.18 16.51
CA ASP A 67 -9.18 -4.93 17.15
C ASP A 67 -9.02 -4.96 18.69
N VAL A 68 -8.99 -6.17 19.28
CA VAL A 68 -8.75 -6.39 20.71
C VAL A 68 -7.29 -6.08 21.09
N GLU A 69 -6.33 -6.50 20.26
CA GLU A 69 -4.89 -6.28 20.47
C GLU A 69 -4.49 -4.82 20.17
N VAL A 70 -5.25 -4.20 19.27
CA VAL A 70 -5.23 -2.77 18.97
C VAL A 70 -5.69 -1.99 20.22
N LYS A 71 -6.88 -2.26 20.77
CA LYS A 71 -7.49 -1.49 21.88
C LYS A 71 -6.57 -1.28 23.09
N ASP A 72 -5.81 -2.29 23.50
CA ASP A 72 -4.94 -2.20 24.68
C ASP A 72 -3.73 -1.28 24.49
N GLN A 73 -3.31 -0.96 23.25
CA GLN A 73 -2.24 0.00 22.96
C GLN A 73 -2.73 1.42 22.66
N PHE A 74 -4.02 1.63 22.39
CA PHE A 74 -4.61 2.95 22.11
C PHE A 74 -5.15 3.69 23.34
N ALA A 75 -5.26 3.03 24.50
CA ALA A 75 -5.65 3.69 25.74
C ALA A 75 -4.67 4.80 26.14
N ASP A 76 -3.36 4.61 25.87
CA ASP A 76 -2.30 5.54 26.27
C ASP A 76 -1.86 6.52 25.16
N ARG A 77 -2.24 6.28 23.89
CA ARG A 77 -1.94 7.19 22.77
C ARG A 77 -3.21 7.51 21.99
N LYS A 78 -3.83 8.60 22.41
CA LYS A 78 -5.05 9.20 21.85
C LYS A 78 -4.88 9.55 20.36
N ILE A 79 -5.15 8.60 19.46
CA ILE A 79 -5.26 8.87 18.02
C ILE A 79 -6.74 9.11 17.73
N PHE A 80 -7.08 10.36 17.44
CA PHE A 80 -8.43 10.70 17.00
C PHE A 80 -8.60 10.29 15.54
N LEU A 81 -9.30 9.18 15.30
CA LEU A 81 -9.77 8.78 13.97
C LEU A 81 -11.07 9.53 13.61
N GLN A 82 -11.11 10.85 13.80
CA GLN A 82 -12.31 11.66 13.62
C GLN A 82 -12.07 12.73 12.55
N GLY A 83 -12.73 12.56 11.39
CA GLY A 83 -12.73 13.56 10.33
C GLY A 83 -12.80 12.94 8.93
N LEU A 84 -13.96 12.39 8.58
CA LEU A 84 -14.28 12.06 7.20
C LEU A 84 -14.37 13.37 6.41
N SER A 85 -13.26 13.84 5.83
CA SER A 85 -13.25 15.01 4.97
C SER A 85 -14.02 14.68 3.70
N LYS A 86 -15.31 15.04 3.69
CA LYS A 86 -16.20 14.99 2.55
C LYS A 86 -15.74 16.04 1.53
N LEU A 87 -14.81 15.66 0.66
CA LEU A 87 -14.50 16.44 -0.55
C LEU A 87 -14.23 15.51 -1.73
N GLY A 88 -15.22 14.68 -2.05
CA GLY A 88 -15.42 14.17 -3.40
C GLY A 88 -16.30 15.16 -4.14
N SER A 89 -15.71 16.10 -4.86
CA SER A 89 -16.45 17.02 -5.73
C SER A 89 -16.98 16.25 -6.94
N SER A 90 -18.13 15.59 -6.79
CA SER A 90 -19.00 15.31 -7.94
C SER A 90 -19.68 16.62 -8.32
N SER A 91 -19.11 17.35 -9.28
CA SER A 91 -19.84 18.40 -9.99
C SER A 91 -20.92 17.72 -10.83
N ASN A 92 -22.15 17.74 -10.32
CA ASN A 92 -23.34 17.39 -11.08
C ASN A 92 -23.74 18.63 -11.89
N SER A 93 -23.80 18.46 -13.21
CA SER A 93 -24.23 19.44 -14.18
C SER A 93 -25.72 19.73 -14.00
N GLY A 94 -26.08 21.01 -14.01
CA GLY A 94 -27.44 21.52 -14.17
C GLY A 94 -27.39 22.75 -15.06
#